data_AF-A0A0F5FHE9-F1
#
_entry.id   AF-A0A0F5FHE9-F1
#
_cell.length_a   1.000
_cell.length_b   1.000
_cell.length_c   1.000
_cell.angle_alpha   90.00
_cell.angle_beta   90.00
_cell.angle_gamma   90.00
#
_symmetry.space_group_name_H-M   'P 1'
#
loop_
_entity.id
_entity.type
_entity.pdbx_description
1 polymer ?
#
loop_
_entity_poly.entity_id
_entity_poly.type
_entity_poly.pdbx_seq_one_letter_code
_entity_poly.pdbx_strand_id
1 'polypeptide(L)'
;MPDRSLTRPDSRRHGRSLRLMLAAAGLWLVSGSIAIGLLVALGPGPAWFTALGSLGGLAVTASLLGGYLLDRADRRKLSAMAQAAGLGDGLEDELTLDALVLRMGMRLERAHHFRAAIGALDGLAVVVDRDGTMIALSQGVERLAPGVHEGRSLDLLMGKGFLAAGGAPQEGLVLLGGKRLIINRRNLPSERYLIEMRPAGHYLEDDELDALAGAIGTGQTSFRFDTPNSHNTAALALINASLERLDAGLVQFRSLLSGQVETITDPDLPLADEADQVLGMLGELIDQNGTEQERRRALEVKLDSVKSLLAEFELRAARLEATEDEHKRALGLEGERRASLQAQVEGLAKQGKAAETLAANLDATAGRTHALVAEIDRLAHDIDTMTAGIEDVSFRTNLLALNAAVEAARAGEKGAGFAVVADEVRQLAQLTNRSAKDIRALADKGRIQARSGLDEVAELQKIAAVLKENLRNISNDGGTIGQAEQAKGASMHVPLLSKGAANTDSRTTILQRAAS
;
A
#
# COMPACT_ATOMS: atom_id res chain seq x y z
N MET A 1 3.36 -47.02 -15.61
CA MET A 1 2.19 -46.39 -14.97
C MET A 1 2.61 -45.86 -13.61
N PRO A 2 2.39 -44.56 -13.35
CA PRO A 2 1.70 -44.17 -12.14
C PRO A 2 0.41 -43.43 -12.50
N ASP A 3 -0.68 -43.90 -11.90
CA ASP A 3 -2.05 -43.50 -12.16
C ASP A 3 -2.34 -42.12 -11.54
N ARG A 4 -2.47 -41.10 -12.40
CA ARG A 4 -2.98 -39.77 -12.05
C ARG A 4 -4.41 -39.68 -12.55
N SER A 5 -5.36 -40.07 -11.69
CA SER A 5 -6.78 -39.79 -11.87
C SER A 5 -7.04 -38.30 -11.57
N LEU A 6 -6.74 -37.45 -12.56
CA LEU A 6 -7.16 -36.05 -12.58
C LEU A 6 -8.69 -35.98 -12.69
N THR A 7 -9.29 -35.56 -11.59
CA THR A 7 -10.67 -35.07 -11.49
C THR A 7 -10.96 -34.06 -12.59
N ARG A 8 -11.87 -34.40 -13.52
CA ARG A 8 -12.45 -33.43 -14.46
C ARG A 8 -13.14 -32.32 -13.67
N PRO A 9 -12.83 -31.03 -13.90
CA PRO A 9 -13.53 -29.95 -13.24
C PRO A 9 -14.98 -29.91 -13.73
N ASP A 10 -15.90 -29.85 -12.76
CA ASP A 10 -17.34 -29.85 -12.93
C ASP A 10 -17.79 -28.60 -13.72
N SER A 11 -18.01 -28.76 -15.03
CA SER A 11 -18.32 -27.67 -15.97
C SER A 11 -19.69 -27.01 -15.73
N ARG A 12 -20.53 -27.60 -14.87
CA ARG A 12 -21.86 -27.05 -14.53
C ARG A 12 -21.81 -25.92 -13.50
N ARG A 13 -20.81 -25.86 -12.62
CA ARG A 13 -20.62 -24.74 -11.67
C ARG A 13 -20.15 -23.46 -12.35
N HIS A 14 -19.37 -23.60 -13.43
CA HIS A 14 -18.88 -22.47 -14.22
C HIS A 14 -19.99 -21.76 -15.02
N GLY A 15 -21.00 -22.50 -15.49
CA GLY A 15 -22.11 -21.90 -16.24
C GLY A 15 -23.04 -20.99 -15.41
N ARG A 16 -23.20 -21.27 -14.11
CA ARG A 16 -24.03 -20.45 -13.22
C ARG A 16 -23.29 -19.22 -12.70
N SER A 17 -22.02 -19.37 -12.31
CA SER A 17 -21.17 -18.22 -11.92
C SER A 17 -21.00 -17.23 -13.08
N LEU A 18 -20.82 -17.72 -14.32
CA LEU A 18 -20.71 -16.86 -15.50
C LEU A 18 -22.00 -16.07 -15.79
N ARG A 19 -23.18 -16.69 -15.65
CA ARG A 19 -24.47 -15.99 -15.85
C ARG A 19 -24.71 -14.90 -14.80
N LEU A 20 -24.25 -15.12 -13.56
CA LEU A 20 -24.34 -14.13 -12.49
C LEU A 20 -23.38 -12.96 -12.71
N MET A 21 -22.16 -13.24 -13.15
CA MET A 21 -21.20 -12.20 -13.52
C MET A 21 -21.70 -11.37 -14.70
N LEU A 22 -22.33 -11.99 -15.71
CA LEU A 22 -22.92 -11.29 -16.84
C LEU A 22 -24.12 -10.42 -16.44
N ALA A 23 -24.99 -10.90 -15.55
CA ALA A 23 -26.12 -10.10 -15.05
C ALA A 23 -25.66 -8.89 -14.23
N ALA A 24 -24.65 -9.07 -13.36
CA ALA A 24 -24.06 -7.97 -12.61
C ALA A 24 -23.39 -6.96 -13.54
N ALA A 25 -22.61 -7.41 -14.53
CA ALA A 25 -21.97 -6.54 -15.51
C ALA A 25 -22.98 -5.74 -16.34
N GLY A 26 -24.10 -6.36 -16.75
CA GLY A 26 -25.19 -5.67 -17.45
C GLY A 26 -25.83 -4.56 -16.62
N LEU A 27 -26.03 -4.78 -15.32
CA LEU A 27 -26.58 -3.77 -14.41
C LEU A 27 -25.67 -2.54 -14.29
N TRP A 28 -24.36 -2.76 -14.22
CA TRP A 28 -23.37 -1.67 -14.17
C TRP A 28 -23.28 -0.88 -15.48
N LEU A 29 -23.38 -1.55 -16.63
CA LEU A 29 -23.38 -0.88 -17.94
C LEU A 29 -24.60 0.02 -18.14
N VAL A 30 -25.79 -0.43 -17.72
CA VAL A 30 -27.02 0.38 -17.78
C VAL A 30 -26.92 1.59 -16.86
N SER A 31 -26.45 1.40 -15.62
CA SER A 31 -26.25 2.50 -14.67
C SER A 31 -25.26 3.54 -15.20
N GLY A 32 -24.13 3.10 -15.78
CA GLY A 32 -23.15 3.98 -16.41
C GLY A 32 -23.71 4.74 -17.62
N SER A 33 -24.53 4.10 -18.45
CA SER A 33 -25.16 4.74 -19.61
C SER A 33 -26.14 5.85 -19.19
N ILE A 34 -26.93 5.62 -18.13
CA ILE A 34 -27.84 6.61 -17.56
C ILE A 34 -27.07 7.79 -16.96
N ALA A 35 -25.95 7.52 -16.26
CA ALA A 35 -25.10 8.55 -15.70
C ALA A 35 -24.47 9.46 -16.78
N ILE A 36 -24.02 8.89 -17.90
CA ILE A 36 -23.50 9.64 -19.04
C ILE A 36 -24.60 10.50 -19.68
N GLY A 37 -25.82 9.95 -19.84
CA GLY A 37 -26.96 10.71 -20.36
C GLY A 37 -27.33 11.92 -19.47
N LEU A 38 -27.31 11.74 -18.16
CA LEU A 38 -27.55 12.82 -17.19
C LEU A 38 -26.46 13.90 -17.24
N LEU A 39 -25.19 13.52 -17.43
CA LEU A 39 -24.07 14.47 -17.56
C LEU A 39 -24.25 15.38 -18.78
N VAL A 40 -24.68 14.80 -19.92
CA VAL A 40 -24.92 15.55 -21.16
C VAL A 40 -26.14 16.47 -21.03
N ALA A 41 -27.19 16.03 -20.34
CA ALA A 41 -28.44 16.79 -20.23
C ALA A 41 -28.39 17.97 -19.22
N LEU A 42 -27.65 17.83 -18.12
CA LEU A 42 -27.67 18.79 -17.00
C LEU A 42 -26.36 19.60 -16.83
N GLY A 43 -25.27 19.16 -17.46
CA GLY A 43 -23.94 19.79 -17.32
C GLY A 43 -23.25 19.49 -15.97
N PRO A 44 -21.95 19.83 -15.83
CA PRO A 44 -21.20 19.55 -14.61
C PRO A 44 -21.60 20.52 -13.49
N GLY A 45 -22.42 20.05 -12.55
CA GLY A 45 -22.85 20.81 -11.37
C GLY A 45 -23.04 19.94 -10.12
N PRO A 46 -23.30 20.52 -8.94
CA PRO A 46 -23.41 19.77 -7.68
C PRO A 46 -24.47 18.66 -7.70
N ALA A 47 -25.56 18.87 -8.45
CA ALA A 47 -26.64 17.89 -8.63
C ALA A 47 -26.21 16.64 -9.44
N TRP A 48 -25.17 16.75 -10.27
CA TRP A 48 -24.66 15.60 -11.04
C TRP A 48 -23.93 14.61 -10.13
N PHE A 49 -23.12 15.12 -9.18
CA PHE A 49 -22.36 14.27 -8.26
C PHE A 49 -23.28 13.50 -7.30
N THR A 50 -24.38 14.12 -6.86
CA THR A 50 -25.38 13.44 -6.02
C THR A 50 -26.15 12.37 -6.81
N ALA A 51 -26.50 12.63 -8.07
CA ALA A 51 -27.15 11.65 -8.94
C ALA A 51 -26.25 10.44 -9.24
N LEU A 52 -24.97 10.68 -9.51
CA LEU A 52 -23.97 9.62 -9.76
C LEU A 52 -23.79 8.72 -8.53
N GLY A 53 -23.64 9.32 -7.35
CA GLY A 53 -23.52 8.57 -6.09
C GLY A 53 -24.76 7.71 -5.79
N SER A 54 -25.96 8.25 -6.05
CA SER A 54 -27.23 7.54 -5.84
C SER A 54 -27.38 6.32 -6.76
N LEU A 55 -27.03 6.47 -8.05
CA LEU A 55 -27.08 5.39 -9.04
C LEU A 55 -26.05 4.29 -8.75
N GLY A 56 -24.84 4.65 -8.32
CA GLY A 56 -23.82 3.69 -7.90
C GLY A 56 -24.24 2.88 -6.67
N GLY A 57 -24.83 3.54 -5.66
CA GLY A 57 -25.35 2.88 -4.45
C GLY A 57 -26.45 1.87 -4.76
N LEU A 58 -27.40 2.21 -5.64
CA LEU A 58 -28.48 1.30 -6.04
C LEU A 58 -27.95 0.05 -6.77
N ALA A 59 -26.96 0.20 -7.65
CA ALA A 59 -26.36 -0.92 -8.39
C ALA A 59 -25.65 -1.93 -7.46
N VAL A 60 -24.92 -1.44 -6.45
CA VAL A 60 -24.27 -2.30 -5.43
C VAL A 60 -25.32 -3.03 -4.61
N THR A 61 -26.35 -2.32 -4.13
CA THR A 61 -27.39 -2.88 -3.27
C THR A 61 -28.20 -3.97 -4.00
N ALA A 62 -28.56 -3.73 -5.26
CA ALA A 62 -29.27 -4.71 -6.09
C ALA A 62 -28.40 -5.95 -6.39
N SER A 63 -27.10 -5.77 -6.60
CA SER A 63 -26.16 -6.90 -6.83
C SER A 63 -26.03 -7.79 -5.60
N LEU A 64 -25.93 -7.20 -4.40
CA LEU A 64 -25.86 -7.94 -3.14
C LEU A 64 -27.18 -8.67 -2.83
N LEU A 65 -28.32 -8.01 -3.05
CA LEU A 65 -29.64 -8.60 -2.82
C LEU A 65 -29.92 -9.78 -3.78
N GLY A 66 -29.49 -9.65 -5.04
CA GLY A 66 -29.58 -10.72 -6.04
C GLY A 66 -28.79 -11.97 -5.64
N GLY A 67 -27.54 -11.79 -5.18
CA GLY A 67 -26.71 -12.89 -4.68
C GLY A 67 -27.34 -13.59 -3.47
N TYR A 68 -27.88 -12.83 -2.52
CA TYR A 68 -28.49 -13.36 -1.31
C TYR A 68 -29.77 -14.17 -1.58
N LEU A 69 -30.64 -13.70 -2.49
CA LEU A 69 -31.90 -14.40 -2.81
C LEU A 69 -31.66 -15.73 -3.53
N LEU A 70 -30.60 -15.83 -4.33
CA LEU A 70 -30.25 -17.04 -5.06
C LEU A 70 -29.59 -18.11 -4.18
N ASP A 71 -28.72 -17.74 -3.24
CA ASP A 71 -28.14 -18.67 -2.26
C ASP A 71 -29.24 -19.34 -1.40
N ARG A 72 -30.28 -18.55 -1.07
CA ARG A 72 -31.45 -19.03 -0.33
C ARG A 72 -32.29 -20.04 -1.12
N ALA A 73 -32.29 -19.96 -2.46
CA ALA A 73 -33.03 -20.89 -3.31
C ALA A 73 -32.32 -22.24 -3.47
N ASP A 74 -30.99 -22.25 -3.49
CA ASP A 74 -30.20 -23.48 -3.59
C ASP A 74 -30.17 -24.26 -2.27
N ARG A 75 -30.16 -23.59 -1.11
CA ARG A 75 -30.26 -24.24 0.21
C ARG A 75 -31.60 -24.95 0.42
N ARG A 76 -32.70 -24.40 -0.09
CA ARG A 76 -34.05 -25.02 0.01
C ARG A 76 -34.19 -26.30 -0.81
N LYS A 77 -33.41 -26.48 -1.88
CA LYS A 77 -33.44 -27.70 -2.70
C LYS A 77 -32.71 -28.86 -2.04
N LEU A 78 -31.64 -28.58 -1.30
CA LEU A 78 -30.88 -29.59 -0.56
C LEU A 78 -31.65 -30.11 0.67
N SER A 79 -32.34 -29.22 1.40
CA SER A 79 -33.20 -29.64 2.52
C SER A 79 -34.39 -30.50 2.07
N ALA A 80 -34.96 -30.21 0.89
CA ALA A 80 -36.06 -30.99 0.32
C ALA A 80 -35.61 -32.40 -0.12
N MET A 81 -34.38 -32.56 -0.60
CA MET A 81 -33.82 -33.87 -0.98
C MET A 81 -33.47 -34.74 0.24
N ALA A 82 -32.99 -34.15 1.33
CA ALA A 82 -32.70 -34.86 2.57
C ALA A 82 -33.96 -35.38 3.30
N GLN A 83 -35.05 -34.59 3.29
CA GLN A 83 -36.35 -35.02 3.82
C GLN A 83 -36.99 -36.12 2.96
N ALA A 84 -36.86 -36.06 1.63
CA ALA A 84 -37.40 -37.08 0.73
C ALA A 84 -36.72 -38.45 0.87
N ALA A 85 -35.52 -38.52 1.44
CA ALA A 85 -34.77 -39.76 1.70
C ALA A 85 -34.93 -40.28 3.15
N GLY A 86 -35.80 -39.65 3.97
CA GLY A 86 -36.09 -40.09 5.34
C GLY A 86 -34.95 -39.87 6.33
N LEU A 87 -34.05 -38.93 6.06
CA LEU A 87 -32.77 -38.75 6.76
C LEU A 87 -32.71 -37.48 7.63
N GLY A 88 -33.86 -36.91 8.01
CA GLY A 88 -33.90 -35.74 8.88
C GLY A 88 -35.07 -35.75 9.84
N ASP A 89 -34.76 -35.63 11.13
CA ASP A 89 -35.71 -35.25 12.19
C ASP A 89 -35.14 -34.01 12.90
N GLY A 90 -35.78 -32.85 12.72
CA GLY A 90 -35.44 -31.60 13.43
C GLY A 90 -34.71 -30.55 12.60
N LEU A 91 -35.00 -29.28 12.88
CA LEU A 91 -34.79 -28.12 12.00
C LEU A 91 -33.45 -27.37 12.17
N GLU A 92 -32.43 -27.89 12.87
CA GLU A 92 -31.22 -27.11 13.20
C GLU A 92 -29.89 -27.87 13.20
N ASP A 93 -29.62 -28.75 12.24
CA ASP A 93 -28.25 -29.28 12.07
C ASP A 93 -27.75 -29.20 10.61
N GLU A 94 -26.54 -28.67 10.43
CA GLU A 94 -25.83 -28.60 9.16
C GLU A 94 -25.46 -30.02 8.67
N LEU A 95 -26.26 -30.56 7.76
CA LEU A 95 -26.05 -31.89 7.18
C LEU A 95 -25.03 -31.85 6.02
N THR A 96 -23.77 -32.14 6.31
CA THR A 96 -22.72 -32.43 5.31
C THR A 96 -22.71 -33.91 4.91
N LEU A 97 -22.39 -34.20 3.63
CA LEU A 97 -22.38 -35.54 3.02
C LEU A 97 -21.55 -36.59 3.80
N ASP A 98 -20.49 -36.16 4.48
CA ASP A 98 -19.63 -37.02 5.33
C ASP A 98 -20.37 -37.63 6.53
N ALA A 99 -21.29 -36.88 7.14
CA ALA A 99 -22.04 -37.34 8.30
C ALA A 99 -23.03 -38.47 7.94
N LEU A 100 -23.43 -38.55 6.68
CA LEU A 100 -24.36 -39.55 6.14
C LEU A 100 -23.67 -40.90 5.89
N VAL A 101 -22.44 -40.87 5.38
CA VAL A 101 -21.63 -42.06 5.07
C VAL A 101 -21.19 -42.77 6.36
N LEU A 102 -20.84 -42.01 7.39
CA LEU A 102 -20.37 -42.54 8.67
C LEU A 102 -21.46 -43.36 9.40
N ARG A 103 -22.74 -42.96 9.27
CA ARG A 103 -23.88 -43.63 9.92
C ARG A 103 -24.33 -44.92 9.23
N MET A 104 -24.07 -45.07 7.93
CA MET A 104 -24.29 -46.35 7.23
C MET A 104 -23.26 -47.42 7.60
N GLY A 105 -22.04 -47.03 7.99
CA GLY A 105 -20.94 -47.96 8.28
C GLY A 105 -21.07 -48.72 9.60
N MET A 106 -21.80 -48.22 10.58
CA MET A 106 -21.84 -48.76 11.94
C MET A 106 -22.89 -49.85 12.18
N ARG A 107 -23.69 -50.25 11.17
CA ARG A 107 -24.93 -51.02 11.38
C ARG A 107 -25.00 -52.41 10.72
N LEU A 108 -23.88 -53.15 10.65
CA LEU A 108 -23.88 -54.53 10.14
C LEU A 108 -23.15 -55.52 11.07
N GLU A 109 -23.95 -56.15 11.94
CA GLU A 109 -23.63 -57.29 12.80
C GLU A 109 -23.05 -58.48 12.03
N ARG A 110 -21.75 -58.78 12.20
CA ARG A 110 -21.13 -59.98 11.60
C ARG A 110 -20.11 -60.71 12.49
N ALA A 111 -20.19 -60.55 13.82
CA ALA A 111 -19.21 -61.15 14.73
C ALA A 111 -19.49 -62.62 15.13
N HIS A 112 -20.75 -63.08 15.16
CA HIS A 112 -21.09 -64.39 15.74
C HIS A 112 -21.01 -65.56 14.72
N HIS A 113 -21.49 -65.37 13.49
CA HIS A 113 -21.39 -66.41 12.43
C HIS A 113 -19.96 -66.68 11.97
N PHE A 114 -19.07 -65.70 12.10
CA PHE A 114 -17.67 -65.82 11.70
C PHE A 114 -16.86 -66.76 12.62
N ARG A 115 -17.13 -66.74 13.93
CA ARG A 115 -16.43 -67.62 14.89
C ARG A 115 -16.79 -69.09 14.70
N ALA A 116 -18.08 -69.39 14.51
CA ALA A 116 -18.55 -70.75 14.28
C ALA A 116 -18.00 -71.37 12.97
N ALA A 117 -17.84 -70.56 11.92
CA ALA A 117 -17.31 -71.01 10.64
C ALA A 117 -15.82 -71.37 10.71
N ILE A 118 -15.02 -70.62 11.48
CA ILE A 118 -13.58 -70.89 11.62
C ILE A 118 -13.33 -72.13 12.49
N GLY A 119 -14.13 -72.32 13.55
CA GLY A 119 -14.06 -73.52 14.40
C GLY A 119 -14.25 -74.84 13.63
N ALA A 120 -15.05 -74.84 12.57
CA ALA A 120 -15.35 -76.04 11.79
C ALA A 120 -14.29 -76.40 10.74
N LEU A 121 -13.22 -75.60 10.56
CA LEU A 121 -12.21 -75.84 9.53
C LEU A 121 -11.21 -76.95 9.94
N ASP A 122 -10.96 -77.89 9.03
CA ASP A 122 -9.90 -78.91 9.16
C ASP A 122 -8.48 -78.34 8.96
N GLY A 123 -8.36 -77.22 8.24
CA GLY A 123 -7.08 -76.55 7.96
C GLY A 123 -6.45 -75.89 9.20
N LEU A 124 -5.20 -75.43 9.07
CA LEU A 124 -4.50 -74.71 10.13
C LEU A 124 -4.75 -73.20 10.02
N ALA A 125 -5.74 -72.70 10.75
CA ALA A 125 -6.11 -71.28 10.77
C ALA A 125 -6.44 -70.74 12.17
N VAL A 126 -6.02 -69.50 12.45
CA VAL A 126 -6.30 -68.78 13.71
C VAL A 126 -6.61 -67.31 13.43
N VAL A 127 -7.62 -66.75 14.08
CA VAL A 127 -7.91 -65.31 14.06
C VAL A 127 -7.51 -64.66 15.37
N VAL A 128 -6.86 -63.51 15.27
CA VAL A 128 -6.26 -62.79 16.39
C VAL A 128 -6.71 -61.33 16.40
N ASP A 129 -6.94 -60.79 17.60
CA ASP A 129 -7.30 -59.38 17.80
C ASP A 129 -6.08 -58.46 17.87
N ARG A 130 -6.31 -57.15 17.93
CA ARG A 130 -5.28 -56.10 18.11
C ARG A 130 -4.31 -56.43 19.26
N ASP A 131 -4.83 -56.96 20.36
CA ASP A 131 -4.05 -57.25 21.57
C ASP A 131 -3.35 -58.62 21.53
N GLY A 132 -3.31 -59.29 20.36
CA GLY A 132 -2.64 -60.59 20.22
C GLY A 132 -3.40 -61.75 20.85
N THR A 133 -4.69 -61.58 21.14
CA THR A 133 -5.57 -62.60 21.72
C THR A 133 -6.28 -63.39 20.62
N MET A 134 -6.27 -64.72 20.71
CA MET A 134 -6.93 -65.59 19.73
C MET A 134 -8.45 -65.55 19.89
N ILE A 135 -9.16 -65.08 18.86
CA ILE A 135 -10.61 -64.87 18.87
C ILE A 135 -11.37 -66.06 18.28
N ALA A 136 -10.73 -66.80 17.37
CA ALA A 136 -11.28 -68.03 16.78
C ALA A 136 -10.13 -68.97 16.39
N LEU A 137 -10.29 -70.26 16.65
CA LEU A 137 -9.35 -71.31 16.27
C LEU A 137 -10.03 -72.39 15.45
N SER A 138 -9.34 -72.91 14.44
CA SER A 138 -9.76 -74.09 13.67
C SER A 138 -9.46 -75.40 14.39
N GLN A 139 -10.25 -76.45 14.11
CA GLN A 139 -10.00 -77.82 14.61
C GLN A 139 -8.63 -78.38 14.20
N GLY A 140 -8.07 -77.94 13.06
CA GLY A 140 -6.72 -78.31 12.66
C GLY A 140 -5.66 -77.83 13.66
N VAL A 141 -5.80 -76.61 14.18
CA VAL A 141 -4.86 -76.00 15.13
C VAL A 141 -4.96 -76.65 16.51
N GLU A 142 -6.17 -76.93 16.99
CA GLU A 142 -6.38 -77.63 18.26
C GLU A 142 -5.75 -79.03 18.28
N ARG A 143 -5.79 -79.74 17.15
CA ARG A 143 -5.12 -81.04 16.99
C ARG A 143 -3.59 -80.93 16.98
N LEU A 144 -3.05 -79.88 16.36
CA LEU A 144 -1.60 -79.67 16.26
C LEU A 144 -0.98 -79.29 17.62
N ALA A 145 -1.72 -78.54 18.45
CA ALA A 145 -1.27 -78.07 19.76
C ALA A 145 -2.36 -78.26 20.84
N PRO A 146 -2.47 -79.47 21.45
CA PRO A 146 -3.45 -79.74 22.49
C PRO A 146 -3.19 -78.87 23.73
N GLY A 147 -4.16 -78.03 24.10
CA GLY A 147 -4.07 -77.09 25.25
C GLY A 147 -4.14 -75.60 24.88
N VAL A 148 -4.24 -75.28 23.59
CA VAL A 148 -4.50 -73.92 23.10
C VAL A 148 -6.01 -73.72 22.90
N HIS A 149 -6.55 -72.63 23.43
CA HIS A 149 -7.98 -72.31 23.38
C HIS A 149 -8.24 -70.82 23.10
N GLU A 150 -9.46 -70.50 22.67
CA GLU A 150 -9.93 -69.13 22.44
C GLU A 150 -9.79 -68.24 23.70
N GLY A 151 -9.56 -66.95 23.49
CA GLY A 151 -9.39 -65.96 24.57
C GLY A 151 -8.01 -65.96 25.22
N ARG A 152 -7.07 -66.77 24.73
CA ARG A 152 -5.68 -66.81 25.20
C ARG A 152 -4.73 -66.13 24.21
N SER A 153 -3.53 -65.80 24.67
CA SER A 153 -2.53 -65.13 23.84
C SER A 153 -1.97 -66.06 22.75
N LEU A 154 -1.71 -65.50 21.56
CA LEU A 154 -1.06 -66.18 20.44
C LEU A 154 0.32 -66.75 20.81
N ASP A 155 1.00 -66.17 21.80
CA ASP A 155 2.29 -66.64 22.33
C ASP A 155 2.23 -68.08 22.86
N LEU A 156 1.06 -68.60 23.24
CA LEU A 156 0.93 -70.00 23.65
C LEU A 156 1.07 -70.98 22.47
N LEU A 157 0.69 -70.55 21.27
CA LEU A 157 0.80 -71.36 20.05
C LEU A 157 2.17 -71.18 19.40
N MET A 158 2.69 -69.95 19.37
CA MET A 158 3.89 -69.59 18.61
C MET A 158 5.17 -69.54 19.47
N GLY A 159 5.06 -69.62 20.80
CA GLY A 159 6.16 -69.48 21.75
C GLY A 159 6.13 -68.15 22.50
N LYS A 160 6.60 -68.16 23.76
CA LYS A 160 6.63 -66.96 24.61
C LYS A 160 7.50 -65.87 23.98
N GLY A 161 6.96 -64.65 23.85
CA GLY A 161 7.67 -63.50 23.30
C GLY A 161 7.47 -63.28 21.80
N PHE A 162 6.66 -64.10 21.13
CA PHE A 162 6.38 -63.98 19.70
C PHE A 162 5.70 -62.66 19.34
N LEU A 163 4.69 -62.23 20.11
CA LEU A 163 4.02 -60.94 19.92
C LEU A 163 4.95 -59.75 20.22
N ALA A 164 5.85 -59.89 21.21
CA ALA A 164 6.82 -58.85 21.55
C ALA A 164 7.90 -58.67 20.47
N ALA A 165 8.18 -59.72 19.68
CA ALA A 165 9.07 -59.69 18.54
C ALA A 165 8.42 -59.18 17.23
N GLY A 166 7.19 -58.62 17.31
CA GLY A 166 6.46 -58.07 16.17
C GLY A 166 5.34 -58.97 15.62
N GLY A 167 5.12 -60.15 16.21
CA GLY A 167 4.06 -61.07 15.84
C GLY A 167 4.30 -61.79 14.49
N ALA A 168 3.23 -62.36 13.92
CA ALA A 168 3.35 -63.10 12.67
C ALA A 168 3.63 -62.16 11.47
N PRO A 169 4.68 -62.40 10.67
CA PRO A 169 4.91 -61.71 9.41
C PRO A 169 3.80 -62.02 8.38
N GLN A 170 3.68 -61.18 7.34
CA GLN A 170 2.70 -61.40 6.25
C GLN A 170 2.88 -62.75 5.56
N GLU A 171 4.12 -63.18 5.37
CA GLU A 171 4.47 -64.53 4.95
C GLU A 171 5.80 -64.92 5.62
N GLY A 172 5.93 -66.15 6.11
CA GLY A 172 7.15 -66.57 6.82
C GLY A 172 7.16 -68.05 7.14
N LEU A 173 8.34 -68.60 7.48
CA LEU A 173 8.48 -70.02 7.84
C LEU A 173 8.56 -70.18 9.36
N VAL A 174 7.73 -71.04 9.92
CA VAL A 174 7.66 -71.31 11.37
C VAL A 174 7.73 -72.82 11.63
N LEU A 175 8.40 -73.18 12.72
CA LEU A 175 8.45 -74.55 13.23
C LEU A 175 7.40 -74.73 14.35
N LEU A 176 6.34 -75.48 14.10
CA LEU A 176 5.29 -75.76 15.09
C LEU A 176 5.13 -77.27 15.27
N GLY A 177 5.18 -77.75 16.51
CA GLY A 177 5.08 -79.18 16.82
C GLY A 177 6.10 -80.06 16.09
N GLY A 178 7.27 -79.51 15.72
CA GLY A 178 8.31 -80.20 14.96
C GLY A 178 8.17 -80.20 13.43
N LYS A 179 7.18 -79.50 12.85
CA LYS A 179 6.96 -79.42 11.39
C LYS A 179 7.27 -78.02 10.84
N ARG A 180 7.86 -77.93 9.63
CA ARG A 180 8.11 -76.66 8.91
C ARG A 180 6.86 -76.22 8.16
N LEU A 181 6.30 -75.07 8.54
CA LEU A 181 5.09 -74.50 7.96
C LEU A 181 5.36 -73.09 7.44
N ILE A 182 4.81 -72.75 6.28
CA ILE A 182 4.65 -71.39 5.79
C ILE A 182 3.40 -70.81 6.42
N ILE A 183 3.56 -69.72 7.17
CA ILE A 183 2.47 -68.90 7.68
C ILE A 183 2.15 -67.80 6.68
N ASN A 184 0.86 -67.49 6.50
CA ASN A 184 0.39 -66.34 5.74
C ASN A 184 -0.58 -65.55 6.61
N ARG A 185 -0.23 -64.29 6.91
CA ARG A 185 -1.05 -63.39 7.72
C ARG A 185 -1.82 -62.44 6.82
N ARG A 186 -3.14 -62.44 6.97
CA ARG A 186 -4.07 -61.52 6.29
C ARG A 186 -4.74 -60.61 7.31
N ASN A 187 -4.65 -59.30 7.10
CA ASN A 187 -5.34 -58.35 7.95
C ASN A 187 -6.85 -58.36 7.65
N LEU A 188 -7.65 -58.33 8.70
CA LEU A 188 -9.10 -58.24 8.68
C LEU A 188 -9.53 -56.83 9.15
N PRO A 189 -10.76 -56.38 8.83
CA PRO A 189 -11.31 -55.15 9.39
C PRO A 189 -11.34 -55.17 10.92
N SER A 190 -11.37 -53.98 11.53
CA SER A 190 -11.36 -53.79 13.00
C SER A 190 -10.07 -54.24 13.70
N GLU A 191 -8.90 -54.01 13.07
CA GLU A 191 -7.57 -54.28 13.64
C GLU A 191 -7.30 -55.76 14.01
N ARG A 192 -8.03 -56.69 13.37
CA ARG A 192 -7.85 -58.14 13.51
C ARG A 192 -6.99 -58.69 12.39
N TYR A 193 -6.50 -59.91 12.55
CA TYR A 193 -5.81 -60.61 11.48
C TYR A 193 -6.02 -62.12 11.56
N LEU A 194 -6.01 -62.76 10.40
CA LEU A 194 -6.07 -64.21 10.20
C LEU A 194 -4.65 -64.71 9.91
N ILE A 195 -4.25 -65.78 10.56
CA ILE A 195 -3.04 -66.54 10.24
C ILE A 195 -3.46 -67.88 9.66
N GLU A 196 -3.10 -68.14 8.41
CA GLU A 196 -3.21 -69.44 7.74
C GLU A 196 -1.84 -70.12 7.71
N MET A 197 -1.78 -71.44 7.86
CA MET A 197 -0.52 -72.19 7.88
C MET A 197 -0.55 -73.36 6.87
N ARG A 198 0.51 -73.51 6.07
CA ARG A 198 0.65 -74.57 5.04
C ARG A 198 2.04 -75.24 5.09
N PRO A 199 2.24 -76.49 4.67
CA PRO A 199 3.57 -77.10 4.57
C PRO A 199 4.47 -76.41 3.53
N ALA A 200 5.78 -76.33 3.77
CA ALA A 200 6.75 -75.65 2.88
C ALA A 200 7.40 -76.61 1.85
N GLY A 201 7.20 -76.37 0.54
CA GLY A 201 8.01 -76.90 -0.59
C GLY A 201 7.30 -77.82 -1.61
N HIS A 202 7.59 -77.64 -2.90
CA HIS A 202 7.38 -78.61 -4.00
C HIS A 202 8.73 -79.26 -4.32
N TYR A 203 8.79 -80.58 -4.24
CA TYR A 203 9.96 -81.39 -4.55
C TYR A 203 9.73 -82.03 -5.92
N LEU A 204 10.69 -81.85 -6.83
CA LEU A 204 10.68 -82.45 -8.17
C LEU A 204 11.65 -83.64 -8.19
N GLU A 205 11.30 -84.66 -8.94
CA GLU A 205 12.09 -85.89 -9.11
C GLU A 205 13.30 -85.65 -10.05
N ASP A 206 14.29 -86.54 -10.03
CA ASP A 206 15.63 -86.44 -10.69
C ASP A 206 15.58 -86.15 -12.22
N ASP A 207 14.43 -86.37 -12.87
CA ASP A 207 14.28 -86.34 -14.34
C ASP A 207 13.67 -85.02 -14.90
N GLU A 208 13.34 -84.03 -14.07
CA GLU A 208 12.57 -82.83 -14.47
C GLU A 208 13.41 -81.55 -14.69
N LEU A 209 14.52 -81.64 -15.43
CA LEU A 209 15.40 -80.49 -15.72
C LEU A 209 14.72 -79.35 -16.51
N ASP A 210 13.72 -79.67 -17.34
CA ASP A 210 12.93 -78.69 -18.10
C ASP A 210 12.07 -77.79 -17.17
N ALA A 211 11.61 -78.35 -16.04
CA ALA A 211 10.86 -77.59 -15.04
C ALA A 211 11.75 -76.56 -14.33
N LEU A 212 13.02 -76.90 -14.07
CA LEU A 212 14.01 -75.96 -13.55
C LEU A 212 14.27 -74.81 -14.54
N ALA A 213 14.43 -75.12 -15.83
CA ALA A 213 14.66 -74.11 -16.87
C ALA A 213 13.47 -73.14 -16.99
N GLY A 214 12.23 -73.65 -16.92
CA GLY A 214 11.02 -72.84 -16.89
C GLY A 214 10.88 -71.98 -15.62
N ALA A 215 11.22 -72.53 -14.46
CA ALA A 215 11.24 -71.83 -13.17
C ALA A 215 12.23 -70.66 -13.15
N ILE A 216 13.49 -70.91 -13.53
CA ILE A 216 14.52 -69.87 -13.61
C ILE A 216 14.17 -68.84 -14.67
N GLY A 217 13.66 -69.28 -15.83
CA GLY A 217 13.22 -68.39 -16.92
C GLY A 217 12.05 -67.48 -16.54
N THR A 218 11.28 -67.83 -15.51
CA THR A 218 10.20 -67.00 -14.94
C THR A 218 10.63 -66.25 -13.67
N GLY A 219 11.91 -66.34 -13.28
CA GLY A 219 12.46 -65.64 -12.13
C GLY A 219 12.09 -66.25 -10.78
N GLN A 220 11.61 -67.50 -10.74
CA GLN A 220 11.35 -68.23 -9.51
C GLN A 220 12.58 -69.04 -9.12
N THR A 221 13.26 -68.63 -8.04
CA THR A 221 14.54 -69.19 -7.60
C THR A 221 14.42 -70.11 -6.37
N SER A 222 13.21 -70.26 -5.80
CA SER A 222 12.92 -71.04 -4.60
C SER A 222 12.84 -72.57 -4.81
N PHE A 223 13.06 -73.06 -6.03
CA PHE A 223 12.97 -74.48 -6.38
C PHE A 223 14.14 -75.29 -5.83
N ARG A 224 13.88 -76.54 -5.46
CA ARG A 224 14.91 -77.46 -4.94
C ARG A 224 14.69 -78.89 -5.46
N PHE A 225 15.81 -79.58 -5.70
CA PHE A 225 15.82 -81.00 -6.07
C PHE A 225 15.73 -81.89 -4.83
N ASP A 226 15.01 -83.01 -4.92
CA ASP A 226 14.97 -84.02 -3.87
C ASP A 226 16.20 -84.93 -3.94
N THR A 227 17.11 -84.77 -2.98
CA THR A 227 18.43 -85.43 -2.96
C THR A 227 18.50 -86.88 -2.45
N PRO A 228 17.57 -87.44 -1.63
CA PRO A 228 17.73 -88.77 -1.03
C PRO A 228 17.73 -89.95 -2.02
N ASN A 229 17.12 -89.80 -3.20
CA ASN A 229 16.88 -90.91 -4.14
C ASN A 229 17.43 -90.68 -5.56
N SER A 230 18.23 -89.63 -5.78
CA SER A 230 18.78 -89.26 -7.09
C SER A 230 20.12 -89.93 -7.39
N HIS A 231 20.36 -90.30 -8.66
CA HIS A 231 21.63 -90.86 -9.13
C HIS A 231 22.77 -89.82 -9.18
N ASN A 232 22.44 -88.52 -9.15
CA ASN A 232 23.39 -87.39 -9.25
C ASN A 232 23.39 -86.53 -7.97
N THR A 233 23.33 -87.16 -6.79
CA THR A 233 23.18 -86.52 -5.47
C THR A 233 24.13 -85.33 -5.25
N ALA A 234 25.41 -85.44 -5.63
CA ALA A 234 26.39 -84.39 -5.40
C ALA A 234 26.20 -83.15 -6.30
N ALA A 235 25.82 -83.35 -7.57
CA ALA A 235 25.59 -82.25 -8.51
C ALA A 235 24.30 -81.48 -8.17
N LEU A 236 23.24 -82.20 -7.82
CA LEU A 236 21.97 -81.59 -7.39
C LEU A 236 22.10 -80.85 -6.05
N ALA A 237 22.90 -81.38 -5.11
CA ALA A 237 23.20 -80.69 -3.86
C ALA A 237 23.95 -79.37 -4.10
N LEU A 238 24.90 -79.33 -5.03
CA LEU A 238 25.60 -78.10 -5.43
C LEU A 238 24.65 -77.09 -6.09
N ILE A 239 23.71 -77.54 -6.93
CA ILE A 239 22.69 -76.68 -7.54
C ILE A 239 21.76 -76.10 -6.46
N ASN A 240 21.27 -76.93 -5.53
CA ASN A 240 20.46 -76.47 -4.40
C ASN A 240 21.18 -75.41 -3.55
N ALA A 241 22.45 -75.64 -3.22
CA ALA A 241 23.26 -74.68 -2.47
C ALA A 241 23.48 -73.37 -3.25
N SER A 242 23.65 -73.45 -4.58
CA SER A 242 23.79 -72.27 -5.44
C SER A 242 22.49 -71.47 -5.52
N LEU A 243 21.34 -72.13 -5.64
CA LEU A 243 20.02 -71.49 -5.63
C LEU A 243 19.69 -70.87 -4.27
N GLU A 244 20.11 -71.50 -3.17
CA GLU A 244 19.95 -70.94 -1.82
C GLU A 244 20.78 -69.68 -1.61
N ARG A 245 22.03 -69.65 -2.10
CA ARG A 245 22.84 -68.42 -2.11
C ARG A 245 22.22 -67.33 -2.98
N LEU A 246 21.68 -67.69 -4.16
CA LEU A 246 21.00 -66.73 -5.03
C LEU A 246 19.74 -66.15 -4.38
N ASP A 247 18.93 -66.98 -3.71
CA ASP A 247 17.75 -66.53 -2.96
C ASP A 247 18.15 -65.56 -1.85
N ALA A 248 19.20 -65.87 -1.07
CA ALA A 248 19.71 -65.00 -0.03
C ALA A 248 20.18 -63.65 -0.62
N GLY A 249 20.90 -63.68 -1.74
CA GLY A 249 21.32 -62.48 -2.47
C GLY A 249 20.16 -61.62 -2.98
N LEU A 250 19.13 -62.26 -3.56
CA LEU A 250 17.90 -61.59 -4.01
C LEU A 250 17.10 -60.97 -2.86
N VAL A 251 17.02 -61.66 -1.71
CA VAL A 251 16.38 -61.13 -0.50
C VAL A 251 17.12 -59.89 -0.02
N GLN A 252 18.44 -59.95 0.08
CA GLN A 252 19.26 -58.78 0.46
C GLN A 252 19.05 -57.61 -0.50
N PHE A 253 19.13 -57.84 -1.81
CA PHE A 253 18.91 -56.82 -2.83
C PHE A 253 17.53 -56.15 -2.70
N ARG A 254 16.47 -56.94 -2.49
CA ARG A 254 15.11 -56.41 -2.25
C ARG A 254 14.98 -55.66 -0.92
N SER A 255 15.63 -56.13 0.13
CA SER A 255 15.64 -55.46 1.44
C SER A 255 16.35 -54.10 1.39
N LEU A 256 17.42 -53.99 0.60
CA LEU A 256 18.10 -52.71 0.31
C LEU A 256 17.19 -51.76 -0.48
N LEU A 257 16.57 -52.23 -1.57
CA LEU A 257 15.67 -51.41 -2.39
C LEU A 257 14.40 -50.97 -1.66
N SER A 258 13.93 -51.76 -0.70
CA SER A 258 12.77 -51.41 0.14
C SER A 258 13.13 -50.54 1.36
N GLY A 259 14.41 -50.26 1.57
CA GLY A 259 14.90 -49.45 2.70
C GLY A 259 14.78 -50.15 4.05
N GLN A 260 14.63 -51.48 4.09
CA GLN A 260 14.63 -52.26 5.33
C GLN A 260 16.05 -52.41 5.90
N VAL A 261 17.06 -52.34 5.04
CA VAL A 261 18.48 -52.40 5.39
C VAL A 261 19.19 -51.30 4.59
N GLU A 262 20.11 -50.58 5.24
CA GLU A 262 20.84 -49.45 4.64
C GLU A 262 22.18 -49.86 4.01
N THR A 263 22.67 -51.07 4.29
CA THR A 263 23.98 -51.56 3.88
C THR A 263 23.93 -53.03 3.47
N ILE A 264 24.90 -53.46 2.67
CA ILE A 264 25.07 -54.85 2.27
C ILE A 264 25.50 -55.66 3.50
N THR A 265 24.67 -56.62 3.92
CA THR A 265 24.89 -57.41 5.13
C THR A 265 25.88 -58.55 4.90
N ASP A 266 25.86 -59.16 3.71
CA ASP A 266 26.76 -60.22 3.29
C ASP A 266 27.27 -59.94 1.85
N PRO A 267 28.56 -59.58 1.69
CA PRO A 267 29.16 -59.26 0.40
C PRO A 267 29.48 -60.50 -0.45
N ASP A 268 29.47 -61.71 0.14
CA ASP A 268 29.78 -62.95 -0.58
C ASP A 268 28.54 -63.54 -1.28
N LEU A 269 27.37 -62.90 -1.15
CA LEU A 269 26.15 -63.31 -1.80
C LEU A 269 26.11 -62.85 -3.28
N PRO A 270 25.50 -63.65 -4.17
CA PRO A 270 25.18 -63.20 -5.52
C PRO A 270 24.39 -61.88 -5.51
N LEU A 271 24.63 -61.00 -6.48
CA LEU A 271 23.99 -59.69 -6.62
C LEU A 271 24.42 -58.61 -5.60
N ALA A 272 25.43 -58.87 -4.75
CA ALA A 272 25.93 -57.89 -3.80
C ALA A 272 26.58 -56.67 -4.51
N ASP A 273 27.40 -56.90 -5.54
CA ASP A 273 28.06 -55.83 -6.30
C ASP A 273 27.04 -54.93 -7.03
N GLU A 274 26.01 -55.53 -7.65
CA GLU A 274 24.91 -54.78 -8.28
C GLU A 274 24.11 -53.99 -7.25
N ALA A 275 23.93 -54.52 -6.03
CA ALA A 275 23.30 -53.80 -4.93
C ALA A 275 24.12 -52.56 -4.53
N ASP A 276 25.43 -52.71 -4.43
CA ASP A 276 26.36 -51.64 -4.05
C ASP A 276 26.34 -50.51 -5.09
N GLN A 277 26.37 -50.88 -6.36
CA GLN A 277 26.33 -49.92 -7.46
C GLN A 277 25.03 -49.09 -7.47
N VAL A 278 23.88 -49.73 -7.21
CA VAL A 278 22.59 -49.04 -7.12
C VAL A 278 22.55 -48.12 -5.88
N LEU A 279 23.07 -48.56 -4.74
CA LEU A 279 23.18 -47.73 -3.53
C LEU A 279 24.07 -46.50 -3.78
N GLY A 280 25.20 -46.68 -4.45
CA GLY A 280 26.09 -45.58 -4.82
C GLY A 280 25.40 -44.54 -5.71
N MET A 281 24.71 -44.98 -6.76
CA MET A 281 23.95 -44.08 -7.65
C MET A 281 22.81 -43.35 -6.91
N LEU A 282 22.10 -44.03 -6.00
CA LEU A 282 21.05 -43.42 -5.19
C LEU A 282 21.60 -42.39 -4.20
N GLY A 283 22.72 -42.69 -3.55
CA GLY A 283 23.42 -41.75 -2.67
C GLY A 283 23.84 -40.48 -3.43
N GLU A 284 24.43 -40.64 -4.62
CA GLU A 284 24.84 -39.52 -5.46
C GLU A 284 23.64 -38.65 -5.91
N LEU A 285 22.50 -39.29 -6.24
CA LEU A 285 21.23 -38.60 -6.57
C LEU A 285 20.64 -37.84 -5.38
N ILE A 286 20.70 -38.41 -4.18
CA ILE A 286 20.23 -37.78 -2.94
C ILE A 286 21.08 -36.54 -2.62
N ASP A 287 22.40 -36.67 -2.70
CA ASP A 287 23.34 -35.57 -2.49
C ASP A 287 23.12 -34.45 -3.52
N GLN A 288 22.99 -34.79 -4.80
CA GLN A 288 22.67 -33.82 -5.85
C GLN A 288 21.36 -33.07 -5.56
N ASN A 289 20.29 -33.77 -5.15
CA ASN A 289 19.03 -33.12 -4.78
C ASN A 289 19.17 -32.21 -3.56
N GLY A 290 19.98 -32.60 -2.57
CA GLY A 290 20.31 -31.76 -1.41
C GLY A 290 20.97 -30.45 -1.84
N THR A 291 21.99 -30.51 -2.69
CA THR A 291 22.68 -29.31 -3.20
C THR A 291 21.78 -28.42 -4.07
N GLU A 292 20.88 -29.00 -4.86
CA GLU A 292 19.91 -28.25 -5.67
C GLU A 292 18.88 -27.52 -4.79
N GLN A 293 18.42 -28.14 -3.70
CA GLN A 293 17.56 -27.48 -2.73
C GLN A 293 18.28 -26.32 -2.02
N GLU A 294 19.54 -26.51 -1.65
CA GLU A 294 20.35 -25.43 -1.05
C GLU A 294 20.56 -24.27 -2.03
N ARG A 295 20.84 -24.55 -3.31
CA ARG A 295 20.93 -23.53 -4.36
C ARG A 295 19.60 -22.79 -4.55
N ARG A 296 18.47 -23.49 -4.53
CA ARG A 296 17.13 -22.89 -4.63
C ARG A 296 16.85 -21.97 -3.44
N ARG A 297 17.12 -22.42 -2.21
CA ARG A 297 16.99 -21.56 -1.02
C ARG A 297 17.89 -20.33 -1.09
N ALA A 298 19.15 -20.50 -1.51
CA ALA A 298 20.06 -19.37 -1.69
C ALA A 298 19.57 -18.39 -2.78
N LEU A 299 18.97 -18.90 -3.86
CA LEU A 299 18.36 -18.07 -4.89
C LEU A 299 17.12 -17.33 -4.38
N GLU A 300 16.26 -17.97 -3.59
CA GLU A 300 15.10 -17.33 -2.95
C GLU A 300 15.52 -16.18 -2.04
N VAL A 301 16.55 -16.38 -1.21
CA VAL A 301 17.11 -15.31 -0.35
C VAL A 301 17.65 -14.15 -1.20
N LYS A 302 18.36 -14.44 -2.29
CA LYS A 302 18.85 -13.40 -3.22
C LYS A 302 17.70 -12.66 -3.90
N LEU A 303 16.67 -13.37 -4.36
CA LEU A 303 15.50 -12.77 -4.98
C LEU A 303 14.72 -11.89 -4.01
N ASP A 304 14.64 -12.27 -2.74
CA ASP A 304 14.01 -11.46 -1.70
C ASP A 304 14.81 -10.19 -1.42
N SER A 305 16.15 -10.29 -1.36
CA SER A 305 17.04 -9.12 -1.29
C SER A 305 16.86 -8.19 -2.50
N VAL A 306 16.76 -8.73 -3.72
CA VAL A 306 16.51 -7.94 -4.94
C VAL A 306 15.14 -7.25 -4.88
N LYS A 307 14.09 -7.93 -4.39
CA LYS A 307 12.76 -7.31 -4.18
C LYS A 307 12.83 -6.15 -3.19
N SER A 308 13.54 -6.33 -2.08
CA SER A 308 13.73 -5.28 -1.07
C SER A 308 14.45 -4.05 -1.66
N LEU A 309 15.52 -4.27 -2.43
CA LEU A 309 16.24 -3.20 -3.13
C LEU A 309 15.36 -2.48 -4.17
N LEU A 310 14.53 -3.21 -4.91
CA LEU A 310 13.57 -2.63 -5.85
C LEU A 310 12.55 -1.74 -5.12
N ALA A 311 11.99 -2.20 -4.01
CA ALA A 311 11.07 -1.41 -3.20
C ALA A 311 11.74 -0.14 -2.65
N GLU A 312 13.00 -0.22 -2.21
CA GLU A 312 13.75 0.95 -1.77
C GLU A 312 14.03 1.92 -2.92
N PHE A 313 14.32 1.40 -4.12
CA PHE A 313 14.52 2.22 -5.31
C PHE A 313 13.23 2.94 -5.76
N GLU A 314 12.09 2.25 -5.74
CA GLU A 314 10.78 2.84 -6.01
C GLU A 314 10.44 3.96 -5.02
N LEU A 315 10.69 3.74 -3.73
CA LEU A 315 10.52 4.77 -2.70
C LEU A 315 11.44 5.98 -2.94
N ARG A 316 12.70 5.75 -3.32
CA ARG A 316 13.65 6.83 -3.64
C ARG A 316 13.22 7.60 -4.89
N ALA A 317 12.74 6.91 -5.93
CA ALA A 317 12.23 7.55 -7.14
C ALA A 317 11.02 8.44 -6.84
N ALA A 318 10.06 7.94 -6.05
CA ALA A 318 8.89 8.72 -5.63
C ALA A 318 9.28 9.97 -4.81
N ARG A 319 10.27 9.85 -3.91
CA ARG A 319 10.82 11.00 -3.18
C ARG A 319 11.48 12.02 -4.10
N LEU A 320 12.20 11.56 -5.13
CA LEU A 320 12.87 12.45 -6.08
C LEU A 320 11.85 13.27 -6.89
N GLU A 321 10.78 12.63 -7.38
CA GLU A 321 9.68 13.29 -8.08
C GLU A 321 8.99 14.34 -7.19
N ALA A 322 8.73 13.99 -5.92
CA ALA A 322 8.16 14.94 -4.96
C ALA A 322 9.06 16.17 -4.74
N THR A 323 10.39 15.97 -4.66
CA THR A 323 11.34 17.09 -4.51
C THR A 323 11.45 17.96 -5.76
N GLU A 324 11.31 17.38 -6.97
CA GLU A 324 11.27 18.17 -8.21
C GLU A 324 10.02 19.06 -8.27
N ASP A 325 8.86 18.53 -7.91
CA ASP A 325 7.61 19.30 -7.89
C ASP A 325 7.66 20.42 -6.83
N GLU A 326 8.28 20.16 -5.68
CA GLU A 326 8.55 21.18 -4.67
C GLU A 326 9.48 22.27 -5.20
N HIS A 327 10.56 21.90 -5.90
CA HIS A 327 11.46 22.87 -6.55
C HIS A 327 10.77 23.70 -7.62
N LYS A 328 9.94 23.09 -8.49
CA LYS A 328 9.18 23.82 -9.52
C LYS A 328 8.23 24.84 -8.87
N ARG A 329 7.55 24.45 -7.80
CA ARG A 329 6.68 25.36 -7.03
C ARG A 329 7.48 26.50 -6.39
N ALA A 330 8.62 26.19 -5.77
CA ALA A 330 9.49 27.20 -5.19
C ALA A 330 9.99 28.21 -6.24
N LEU A 331 10.42 27.74 -7.42
CA LEU A 331 10.81 28.58 -8.54
C LEU A 331 9.67 29.45 -9.06
N GLY A 332 8.44 28.91 -9.13
CA GLY A 332 7.25 29.68 -9.50
C GLY A 332 6.97 30.82 -8.53
N LEU A 333 6.98 30.53 -7.22
CA LEU A 333 6.79 31.52 -6.16
C LEU A 333 7.89 32.59 -6.15
N GLU A 334 9.14 32.20 -6.35
CA GLU A 334 10.27 33.13 -6.51
C GLU A 334 10.09 34.03 -7.73
N GLY A 335 9.60 33.49 -8.85
CA GLY A 335 9.28 34.26 -10.05
C GLY A 335 8.19 35.32 -9.82
N GLU A 336 7.10 34.95 -9.14
CA GLU A 336 6.02 35.87 -8.76
C GLU A 336 6.50 36.95 -7.79
N ARG A 337 7.28 36.56 -6.76
CA ARG A 337 7.87 37.49 -5.80
C ARG A 337 8.78 38.50 -6.49
N ARG A 338 9.58 38.06 -7.46
CA ARG A 338 10.47 38.92 -8.24
C ARG A 338 9.69 39.91 -9.11
N ALA A 339 8.62 39.46 -9.76
CA ALA A 339 7.75 40.35 -10.55
C ALA A 339 7.09 41.43 -9.67
N SER A 340 6.63 41.07 -8.48
CA SER A 340 6.06 42.02 -7.51
C SER A 340 7.10 43.03 -7.02
N LEU A 341 8.32 42.58 -6.71
CA LEU A 341 9.40 43.46 -6.27
C LEU A 341 9.83 44.44 -7.36
N GLN A 342 9.93 43.97 -8.60
CA GLN A 342 10.21 44.81 -9.77
C GLN A 342 9.14 45.90 -9.95
N ALA A 343 7.86 45.53 -9.84
CA ALA A 343 6.76 46.48 -9.91
C ALA A 343 6.81 47.54 -8.79
N GLN A 344 7.22 47.15 -7.58
CA GLN A 344 7.41 48.08 -6.46
C GLN A 344 8.56 49.07 -6.73
N VAL A 345 9.70 48.60 -7.24
CA VAL A 345 10.84 49.47 -7.60
C VAL A 345 10.44 50.47 -8.69
N GLU A 346 9.70 50.03 -9.71
CA GLU A 346 9.18 50.92 -10.75
C GLU A 346 8.17 51.94 -10.23
N GLY A 347 7.31 51.52 -9.30
CA GLY A 347 6.38 52.41 -8.60
C GLY A 347 7.09 53.50 -7.80
N LEU A 348 8.11 53.12 -7.03
CA LEU A 348 8.94 54.03 -6.25
C LEU A 348 9.69 55.03 -7.14
N ALA A 349 10.22 54.58 -8.28
CA ALA A 349 10.89 55.47 -9.25
C ALA A 349 9.93 56.53 -9.83
N LYS A 350 8.67 56.16 -10.11
CA LYS A 350 7.64 57.11 -10.55
C LYS A 350 7.30 58.12 -9.45
N GLN A 351 7.15 57.66 -8.21
CA GLN A 351 6.91 58.53 -7.06
C GLN A 351 8.08 59.50 -6.81
N GLY A 352 9.33 59.04 -6.97
CA GLY A 352 10.52 59.88 -6.92
C GLY A 352 10.46 61.05 -7.91
N LYS A 353 10.18 60.76 -9.19
CA LYS A 353 10.03 61.81 -10.22
C LYS A 353 8.89 62.79 -9.93
N ALA A 354 7.77 62.29 -9.40
CA ALA A 354 6.64 63.14 -9.01
C ALA A 354 7.02 64.09 -7.87
N ALA A 355 7.76 63.62 -6.87
CA ALA A 355 8.23 64.46 -5.77
C ALA A 355 9.27 65.49 -6.21
N GLU A 356 10.17 65.16 -7.14
CA GLU A 356 11.10 66.14 -7.74
C GLU A 356 10.36 67.27 -8.45
N THR A 357 9.31 66.92 -9.22
CA THR A 357 8.47 67.89 -9.93
C THR A 357 7.71 68.77 -8.93
N LEU A 358 7.18 68.18 -7.86
CA LEU A 358 6.49 68.90 -6.79
C LEU A 358 7.42 69.89 -6.08
N ALA A 359 8.65 69.47 -5.74
CA ALA A 359 9.65 70.34 -5.12
C ALA A 359 10.00 71.54 -6.02
N ALA A 360 10.21 71.30 -7.32
CA ALA A 360 10.48 72.38 -8.28
C ALA A 360 9.31 73.39 -8.37
N ASN A 361 8.07 72.89 -8.37
CA ASN A 361 6.87 73.74 -8.37
C ASN A 361 6.71 74.53 -7.07
N LEU A 362 7.08 73.94 -5.93
CA LEU A 362 7.08 74.61 -4.63
C LEU A 362 8.12 75.74 -4.59
N ASP A 363 9.34 75.50 -5.07
CA ASP A 363 10.38 76.53 -5.14
C ASP A 363 9.96 77.71 -6.03
N ALA A 364 9.38 77.42 -7.21
CA ALA A 364 8.84 78.45 -8.09
C ALA A 364 7.68 79.23 -7.46
N THR A 365 6.84 78.55 -6.68
CA THR A 365 5.73 79.20 -5.96
C THR A 365 6.24 80.04 -4.80
N ALA A 366 7.22 79.55 -4.04
CA ALA A 366 7.86 80.30 -2.98
C ALA A 366 8.51 81.59 -3.50
N GLY A 367 9.22 81.53 -4.62
CA GLY A 367 9.78 82.71 -5.28
C GLY A 367 8.71 83.76 -5.64
N ARG A 368 7.56 83.33 -6.17
CA ARG A 368 6.43 84.22 -6.47
C ARG A 368 5.80 84.81 -5.20
N THR A 369 5.63 84.00 -4.16
CA THR A 369 5.08 84.47 -2.88
C THR A 369 6.01 85.51 -2.23
N HIS A 370 7.33 85.29 -2.25
CA HIS A 370 8.30 86.29 -1.78
C HIS A 370 8.17 87.62 -2.52
N ALA A 371 8.04 87.60 -3.85
CA ALA A 371 7.86 88.81 -4.64
C ALA A 371 6.54 89.54 -4.28
N LEU A 372 5.44 88.80 -4.13
CA LEU A 372 4.14 89.36 -3.73
C LEU A 372 4.18 89.98 -2.34
N VAL A 373 4.83 89.34 -1.37
CA VAL A 373 4.93 89.88 -0.01
C VAL A 373 5.82 91.12 0.03
N ALA A 374 6.89 91.18 -0.77
CA ALA A 374 7.68 92.40 -0.93
C ALA A 374 6.86 93.55 -1.55
N GLU A 375 5.96 93.25 -2.49
CA GLU A 375 5.03 94.23 -3.05
C GLU A 375 3.99 94.70 -2.02
N ILE A 376 3.45 93.80 -1.19
CA ILE A 376 2.55 94.15 -0.08
C ILE A 376 3.26 95.04 0.95
N ASP A 377 4.51 94.74 1.30
CA ASP A 377 5.33 95.58 2.20
C ASP A 377 5.48 97.00 1.62
N ARG A 378 5.69 97.13 0.30
CA ARG A 378 5.78 98.43 -0.40
C ARG A 378 4.43 99.18 -0.37
N LEU A 379 3.33 98.49 -0.68
CA LEU A 379 1.99 99.08 -0.67
C LEU A 379 1.58 99.54 0.73
N ALA A 380 1.91 98.76 1.77
CA ALA A 380 1.67 99.15 3.16
C ALA A 380 2.43 100.43 3.52
N HIS A 381 3.69 100.55 3.09
CA HIS A 381 4.48 101.77 3.29
C HIS A 381 3.91 103.00 2.55
N ASP A 382 3.43 102.81 1.32
CA ASP A 382 2.77 103.86 0.56
C ASP A 382 1.48 104.31 1.27
N ILE A 383 0.70 103.37 1.84
CA ILE A 383 -0.49 103.65 2.66
C ILE A 383 -0.12 104.40 3.96
N ASP A 384 0.96 104.02 4.64
CA ASP A 384 1.44 104.72 5.84
C ASP A 384 1.75 106.19 5.54
N THR A 385 2.41 106.45 4.41
CA THR A 385 2.75 107.79 3.95
C THR A 385 1.50 108.61 3.63
N MET A 386 0.53 108.02 2.92
CA MET A 386 -0.74 108.69 2.60
C MET A 386 -1.56 108.99 3.85
N THR A 387 -1.70 108.01 4.76
CA THR A 387 -2.46 108.19 6.01
C THR A 387 -1.81 109.22 6.92
N ALA A 388 -0.48 109.31 6.96
CA ALA A 388 0.24 110.37 7.69
C ALA A 388 -0.08 111.77 7.12
N GLY A 389 -0.16 111.91 5.80
CA GLY A 389 -0.60 113.15 5.15
C GLY A 389 -2.05 113.52 5.50
N ILE A 390 -2.95 112.53 5.53
CA ILE A 390 -4.35 112.73 5.94
C ILE A 390 -4.44 113.15 7.42
N GLU A 391 -3.66 112.53 8.30
CA GLU A 391 -3.58 112.90 9.72
C GLU A 391 -3.12 114.37 9.89
N ASP A 392 -2.11 114.82 9.13
CA ASP A 392 -1.65 116.22 9.14
C ASP A 392 -2.72 117.19 8.62
N VAL A 393 -3.37 116.87 7.49
CA VAL A 393 -4.47 117.70 6.96
C VAL A 393 -5.64 117.78 7.94
N SER A 394 -6.03 116.65 8.53
CA SER A 394 -7.06 116.58 9.56
C SER A 394 -6.68 117.42 10.79
N PHE A 395 -5.43 117.32 11.26
CA PHE A 395 -4.95 118.09 12.40
C PHE A 395 -4.99 119.61 12.13
N ARG A 396 -4.51 120.04 10.96
CA ARG A 396 -4.60 121.46 10.54
C ARG A 396 -6.04 121.93 10.40
N THR A 397 -6.92 121.09 9.87
CA THR A 397 -8.36 121.40 9.74
C THR A 397 -9.02 121.53 11.10
N ASN A 398 -8.69 120.65 12.05
CA ASN A 398 -9.16 120.71 13.42
C ASN A 398 -8.68 122.00 14.14
N LEU A 399 -7.45 122.45 13.88
CA LEU A 399 -6.94 123.74 14.40
C LEU A 399 -7.64 124.94 13.75
N LEU A 400 -7.89 124.91 12.44
CA LEU A 400 -8.65 125.96 11.75
C LEU A 400 -10.08 126.06 12.27
N ALA A 401 -10.74 124.92 12.49
CA ALA A 401 -12.07 124.85 13.08
C ALA A 401 -12.09 125.39 14.52
N LEU A 402 -11.07 125.08 15.31
CA LEU A 402 -10.92 125.64 16.66
C LEU A 402 -10.78 127.16 16.63
N ASN A 403 -9.93 127.70 15.74
CA ASN A 403 -9.77 129.14 15.57
C ASN A 403 -11.08 129.81 15.12
N ALA A 404 -11.83 129.17 14.22
CA ALA A 404 -13.13 129.66 13.77
C ALA A 404 -14.18 129.63 14.90
N ALA A 405 -14.19 128.60 15.75
CA ALA A 405 -15.06 128.53 16.92
C ALA A 405 -14.75 129.64 17.94
N VAL A 406 -13.46 129.95 18.16
CA VAL A 406 -13.03 131.06 19.03
C VAL A 406 -13.50 132.41 18.47
N GLU A 407 -13.33 132.66 17.17
CA GLU A 407 -13.75 133.92 16.56
C GLU A 407 -15.29 134.05 16.49
N ALA A 408 -16.00 132.95 16.27
CA ALA A 408 -17.46 132.90 16.35
C ALA A 408 -17.97 133.24 17.77
N ALA A 409 -17.32 132.71 18.82
CA ALA A 409 -17.63 133.07 20.20
C ALA A 409 -17.35 134.55 20.49
N ARG A 410 -16.26 135.09 19.90
CA ARG A 410 -15.88 136.51 20.04
C ARG A 410 -16.89 137.47 19.39
N ALA A 411 -17.55 137.06 18.31
CA ALA A 411 -18.58 137.84 17.61
C ALA A 411 -19.96 137.83 18.32
N GLY A 412 -20.13 137.08 19.42
CA GLY A 412 -21.38 137.01 20.18
C GLY A 412 -22.56 136.48 19.36
N GLU A 413 -23.73 137.11 19.45
CA GLU A 413 -24.95 136.66 18.73
C GLU A 413 -24.79 136.66 17.21
N LYS A 414 -23.94 137.52 16.64
CA LYS A 414 -23.69 137.57 15.19
C LYS A 414 -22.86 136.38 14.70
N GLY A 415 -22.17 135.67 15.60
CA GLY A 415 -21.33 134.52 15.31
C GLY A 415 -22.01 133.15 15.50
N ALA A 416 -23.26 133.10 15.97
CA ALA A 416 -23.92 131.84 16.35
C ALA A 416 -23.99 130.81 15.21
N GLY A 417 -24.26 131.24 13.98
CA GLY A 417 -24.25 130.35 12.80
C GLY A 417 -22.86 129.83 12.44
N PHE A 418 -21.82 130.65 12.62
CA PHE A 418 -20.43 130.24 12.37
C PHE A 418 -19.91 129.28 13.44
N ALA A 419 -20.39 129.39 14.69
CA ALA A 419 -20.03 128.46 15.76
C ALA A 419 -20.50 127.02 15.45
N VAL A 420 -21.72 126.87 14.94
CA VAL A 420 -22.27 125.55 14.52
C VAL A 420 -21.44 124.94 13.40
N VAL A 421 -21.10 125.73 12.38
CA VAL A 421 -20.25 125.26 11.26
C VAL A 421 -18.85 124.88 11.75
N ALA A 422 -18.26 125.66 12.65
CA ALA A 422 -16.94 125.37 13.20
C ALA A 422 -16.91 124.06 14.00
N ASP A 423 -17.95 123.78 14.81
CA ASP A 423 -18.05 122.50 15.52
C ASP A 423 -18.24 121.31 14.56
N GLU A 424 -19.04 121.44 13.50
CA GLU A 424 -19.21 120.39 12.49
C GLU A 424 -17.90 120.08 11.76
N VAL A 425 -17.16 121.12 11.33
CA VAL A 425 -15.84 120.95 10.70
C VAL A 425 -14.84 120.30 11.66
N ARG A 426 -14.91 120.63 12.96
CA ARG A 426 -14.07 120.01 13.99
C ARG A 426 -14.39 118.52 14.15
N GLN A 427 -15.67 118.16 14.21
CA GLN A 427 -16.09 116.76 14.30
C GLN A 427 -15.67 115.95 13.06
N LEU A 428 -15.86 116.52 11.86
CA LEU A 428 -15.39 115.91 10.60
C LEU A 428 -13.88 115.68 10.61
N ALA A 429 -13.10 116.68 11.04
CA ALA A 429 -11.64 116.55 11.14
C ALA A 429 -11.24 115.42 12.10
N GLN A 430 -11.83 115.36 13.30
CA GLN A 430 -11.56 114.29 14.26
C GLN A 430 -11.94 112.90 13.73
N LEU A 431 -13.06 112.79 13.03
CA LEU A 431 -13.49 111.56 12.37
C LEU A 431 -12.49 111.13 11.29
N THR A 432 -12.03 112.07 10.45
CA THR A 432 -11.00 111.81 9.42
C THR A 432 -9.70 111.30 10.04
N ASN A 433 -9.25 111.87 11.17
CA ASN A 433 -8.05 111.39 11.88
C ASN A 433 -8.22 109.94 12.34
N ARG A 434 -9.38 109.62 12.94
CA ARG A 434 -9.68 108.27 13.40
C ARG A 434 -9.70 107.28 12.23
N SER A 435 -10.38 107.62 11.14
CA SER A 435 -10.40 106.78 9.94
C SER A 435 -9.02 106.56 9.33
N ALA A 436 -8.15 107.59 9.32
CA ALA A 436 -6.77 107.44 8.85
C ALA A 436 -5.97 106.44 9.71
N LYS A 437 -6.14 106.50 11.05
CA LYS A 437 -5.53 105.53 11.97
C LYS A 437 -6.04 104.12 11.79
N ASP A 438 -7.35 103.96 11.56
CA ASP A 438 -7.97 102.65 11.34
C ASP A 438 -7.47 102.02 10.02
N ILE A 439 -7.30 102.82 8.96
CA ILE A 439 -6.70 102.39 7.68
C ILE A 439 -5.26 101.90 7.89
N ARG A 440 -4.45 102.65 8.64
CA ARG A 440 -3.07 102.26 8.96
C ARG A 440 -3.03 100.92 9.70
N ALA A 441 -3.87 100.74 10.71
CA ALA A 441 -3.95 99.49 11.46
C ALA A 441 -4.36 98.28 10.59
N LEU A 442 -5.27 98.48 9.63
CA LEU A 442 -5.65 97.45 8.67
C LEU A 442 -4.51 97.08 7.71
N ALA A 443 -3.74 98.07 7.23
CA ALA A 443 -2.58 97.84 6.38
C ALA A 443 -1.49 97.05 7.13
N ASP A 444 -1.19 97.42 8.37
CA ASP A 444 -0.25 96.70 9.24
C ASP A 444 -0.68 95.26 9.48
N LYS A 445 -1.98 95.02 9.72
CA LYS A 445 -2.51 93.66 9.88
C LYS A 445 -2.33 92.83 8.61
N GLY A 446 -2.63 93.41 7.44
CA GLY A 446 -2.42 92.75 6.15
C GLY A 446 -0.95 92.38 5.92
N ARG A 447 -0.03 93.28 6.27
CA ARG A 447 1.41 93.05 6.24
C ARG A 447 1.85 91.88 7.11
N ILE A 448 1.37 91.81 8.36
CA ILE A 448 1.68 90.71 9.29
C ILE A 448 1.16 89.37 8.74
N GLN A 449 -0.07 89.34 8.22
CA GLN A 449 -0.64 88.14 7.62
C GLN A 449 0.15 87.66 6.41
N ALA A 450 0.59 88.58 5.54
CA ALA A 450 1.42 88.26 4.39
C ALA A 450 2.76 87.63 4.79
N ARG A 451 3.40 88.13 5.86
CA ARG A 451 4.64 87.55 6.41
C ARG A 451 4.43 86.15 7.00
N SER A 452 3.33 85.93 7.73
CA SER A 452 2.98 84.59 8.21
C SER A 452 2.83 83.57 7.06
N GLY A 453 2.34 84.00 5.89
CA GLY A 453 2.28 83.16 4.70
C GLY A 453 3.66 82.75 4.16
N LEU A 454 4.71 83.58 4.35
CA LEU A 454 6.08 83.19 3.99
C LEU A 454 6.61 82.10 4.91
N ASP A 455 6.31 82.17 6.21
CA ASP A 455 6.74 81.15 7.17
C ASP A 455 6.12 79.79 6.84
N GLU A 456 4.83 79.74 6.48
CA GLU A 456 4.16 78.51 6.03
C GLU A 456 4.79 77.94 4.75
N VAL A 457 5.12 78.79 3.78
CA VAL A 457 5.80 78.37 2.54
C VAL A 457 7.19 77.81 2.83
N ALA A 458 7.94 78.43 3.76
CA ALA A 458 9.26 77.94 4.15
C ALA A 458 9.19 76.55 4.80
N GLU A 459 8.18 76.28 5.63
CA GLU A 459 7.96 74.94 6.18
C GLU A 459 7.58 73.92 5.10
N LEU A 460 6.76 74.29 4.12
CA LEU A 460 6.45 73.41 2.98
C LEU A 460 7.70 73.06 2.16
N GLN A 461 8.62 74.01 1.97
CA GLN A 461 9.89 73.74 1.29
C GLN A 461 10.77 72.74 2.07
N LYS A 462 10.83 72.85 3.40
CA LYS A 462 11.55 71.87 4.24
C LYS A 462 10.96 70.47 4.12
N ILE A 463 9.63 70.35 4.19
CA ILE A 463 8.94 69.05 4.05
C ILE A 463 9.23 68.43 2.68
N ALA A 464 9.18 69.24 1.61
CA ALA A 464 9.48 68.78 0.26
C ALA A 464 10.94 68.30 0.11
N ALA A 465 11.90 68.99 0.76
CA ALA A 465 13.31 68.58 0.76
C ALA A 465 13.51 67.22 1.46
N VAL A 466 12.91 67.03 2.63
CA VAL A 466 12.96 65.75 3.36
C VAL A 466 12.31 64.62 2.55
N LEU A 467 11.16 64.88 1.93
CA LEU A 467 10.48 63.90 1.07
C LEU A 467 11.36 63.48 -0.11
N LYS A 468 12.03 64.44 -0.77
CA LYS A 468 12.95 64.18 -1.87
C LYS A 468 14.13 63.31 -1.44
N GLU A 469 14.71 63.58 -0.27
CA GLU A 469 15.81 62.80 0.28
C GLU A 469 15.38 61.36 0.59
N ASN A 470 14.24 61.18 1.27
CA ASN A 470 13.69 59.86 1.58
C ASN A 470 13.44 59.04 0.32
N LEU A 471 12.84 59.63 -0.72
CA LEU A 471 12.59 58.94 -1.98
C LEU A 471 13.86 58.60 -2.73
N ARG A 472 14.89 59.45 -2.66
CA ARG A 472 16.21 59.16 -3.23
C ARG A 472 16.90 57.99 -2.51
N ASN A 473 16.82 57.94 -1.19
CA ASN A 473 17.36 56.83 -0.41
C ASN A 473 16.65 55.52 -0.76
N ILE A 474 15.32 55.53 -0.77
CA ILE A 474 14.50 54.36 -1.16
C ILE A 474 14.79 53.94 -2.62
N SER A 475 14.98 54.88 -3.54
CA SER A 475 15.32 54.57 -4.93
C SER A 475 16.71 53.92 -5.06
N ASN A 476 17.69 54.35 -4.26
CA ASN A 476 19.02 53.75 -4.24
C ASN A 476 18.96 52.32 -3.67
N ASP A 477 18.21 52.11 -2.59
CA ASP A 477 18.00 50.80 -2.00
C ASP A 477 17.26 49.86 -2.98
N GLY A 478 16.22 50.35 -3.65
CA GLY A 478 15.52 49.61 -4.70
C GLY A 478 16.43 49.20 -5.87
N GLY A 479 17.38 50.06 -6.25
CA GLY A 479 18.36 49.77 -7.29
C GLY A 479 19.34 48.65 -6.90
N THR A 480 19.82 48.65 -5.66
CA THR A 480 20.73 47.59 -5.17
C THR A 480 20.01 46.24 -5.01
N ILE A 481 18.75 46.26 -4.57
CA ILE A 481 17.90 45.07 -4.48
C ILE A 481 17.65 44.47 -5.87
N GLY A 482 17.33 45.31 -6.87
CA GLY A 482 17.15 44.85 -8.25
C GLY A 482 18.41 44.20 -8.84
N GLN A 483 19.60 44.74 -8.54
CA GLN A 483 20.88 44.17 -8.97
C GLN A 483 21.21 42.85 -8.26
N ALA A 484 20.97 42.75 -6.95
CA ALA A 484 21.20 41.53 -6.18
C ALA A 484 20.30 40.37 -6.64
N GLU A 485 19.04 40.66 -6.98
CA GLU A 485 18.08 39.67 -7.50
C GLU A 485 18.40 39.23 -8.92
N GLN A 486 18.90 40.11 -9.79
CA GLN A 486 19.42 39.74 -11.11
C GLN A 486 20.62 38.79 -11.01
N ALA A 487 21.54 39.02 -10.06
CA ALA A 487 22.69 38.16 -9.84
C ALA A 487 22.31 36.76 -9.33
N LYS A 488 21.31 36.65 -8.43
CA LYS A 488 20.80 35.34 -7.95
C LYS A 488 20.11 34.54 -9.05
N GLY A 489 19.35 35.20 -9.94
CA GLY A 489 18.67 34.55 -11.06
C GLY A 489 19.65 33.88 -12.06
N ALA A 490 20.84 34.45 -12.24
CA ALA A 490 21.88 33.85 -13.07
C ALA A 490 22.55 32.65 -12.40
N SER A 491 22.59 32.60 -11.06
CA SER A 491 23.29 31.55 -10.31
C SER A 491 22.43 30.31 -10.03
N MET A 492 21.11 30.38 -10.18
CA MET A 492 20.20 29.24 -9.99
C MET A 492 20.12 28.30 -11.21
N HIS A 493 20.82 28.60 -12.30
CA HIS A 493 21.02 27.69 -13.43
C HIS A 493 22.10 26.65 -13.09
N VAL A 494 21.84 25.80 -12.09
CA VAL A 494 22.64 24.58 -11.89
C VAL A 494 22.10 23.53 -12.87
N PRO A 495 22.90 23.01 -13.81
CA PRO A 495 22.45 21.99 -14.75
C PRO A 495 22.33 20.65 -14.01
N LEU A 496 21.19 20.40 -13.34
CA LEU A 496 20.90 19.08 -12.75
C LEU A 496 20.38 18.06 -13.78
N LEU A 497 20.22 18.43 -15.05
CA LEU A 497 19.56 17.58 -16.06
C LEU A 497 20.49 16.74 -16.95
N SER A 498 21.81 16.67 -16.71
CA SER A 498 22.69 15.87 -17.59
C SER A 498 22.96 14.43 -17.14
N LYS A 499 22.57 14.01 -15.93
CA LYS A 499 22.84 12.64 -15.43
C LYS A 499 21.63 11.73 -15.28
N GLY A 500 20.41 12.27 -15.28
CA GLY A 500 19.18 11.46 -15.19
C GLY A 500 18.74 10.83 -16.52
N ALA A 501 18.88 11.57 -17.63
CA ALA A 501 18.45 11.11 -18.96
C ALA A 501 19.29 9.95 -19.52
N ALA A 502 20.56 9.82 -19.12
CA ALA A 502 21.42 8.71 -19.53
C ALA A 502 21.00 7.36 -18.92
N ASN A 503 20.22 7.36 -17.83
CA ASN A 503 19.80 6.14 -17.15
C ASN A 503 18.47 5.60 -17.69
N THR A 504 17.66 6.44 -18.34
CA THR A 504 16.39 6.04 -18.95
C THR A 504 16.59 5.20 -20.22
N ASP A 505 17.62 5.51 -21.03
CA ASP A 505 18.01 4.67 -22.18
C ASP A 505 18.55 3.29 -21.77
N SER A 506 19.21 3.21 -20.61
CA SER A 506 19.68 1.94 -20.05
C SER A 506 18.50 1.04 -19.61
N ARG A 507 17.37 1.63 -19.21
CA ARG A 507 16.15 0.93 -18.78
C ARG A 507 15.48 0.16 -19.93
N THR A 508 15.43 0.75 -21.13
CA THR A 508 14.90 0.09 -22.33
C THR A 508 15.82 -1.06 -22.77
N THR A 509 17.13 -0.84 -22.70
CA THR A 509 18.11 -1.81 -23.19
C THR A 509 18.25 -3.05 -22.28
N ILE A 510 18.13 -2.88 -20.95
CA ILE A 510 18.24 -4.01 -20.00
C ILE A 510 16.99 -4.90 -20.03
N LEU A 511 15.78 -4.31 -20.14
CA LEU A 511 14.55 -5.08 -20.25
C LEU A 511 14.45 -5.83 -21.59
N GLN A 512 14.98 -5.26 -22.66
CA GLN A 512 14.99 -5.90 -23.98
C GLN A 512 16.00 -7.06 -24.06
N ARG A 513 17.09 -7.00 -23.28
CA ARG A 513 18.10 -8.08 -23.19
C ARG A 513 17.74 -9.20 -22.21
N ALA A 514 16.78 -8.97 -21.31
CA ALA A 514 16.23 -9.99 -20.42
C ALA A 514 15.04 -10.77 -21.03
N ALA A 515 14.52 -10.30 -22.16
CA ALA A 515 13.41 -10.92 -22.91
C ALA A 515 13.88 -11.68 -24.17
N SER A 516 15.20 -11.78 -24.37
CA SER A 516 15.90 -12.58 -25.39
C SER A 516 16.88 -13.52 -24.72
#